data_AF-A0A496V8L0-F1
#
_entry.id   AF-A0A496V8L0-F1
#
_cell.length_a   1.000
_cell.length_b   1.000
_cell.length_c   1.000
_cell.angle_alpha   90.00
_cell.angle_beta   90.00
_cell.angle_gamma   90.00
#
_symmetry.space_group_name_H-M   'P 1'
#
loop_
_entity.id
_entity.type
_entity.pdbx_description
1 polymer ?
#
loop_
_entity_poly.entity_id
_entity_poly.type
_entity_poly.pdbx_seq_one_letter_code
_entity_poly.pdbx_strand_id
1 'polypeptide(L)'
;MPIKDLGDLLQFIKKRPGMYINPISLNQLRHFISGYQSALHIHNIEELKPFNSSVSFHDWVALRTHYSESTSGWVNMILDQTDGNEEEAFELFFKYLSEYETRKERILYELSLPKQNTPKVWKKTVEGYEMVEVFCYLPPATVQIIKYTEDPGVFIRYKDSLGKTIEREDYHSSLQKALYWVSMEFKVSQEDWVKFSARQP
;
A
#
# COMPACT_ATOMS: atom_id res chain seq x y z
N MET A 1 -20.60 17.76 -6.95
CA MET A 1 -20.21 16.43 -7.48
C MET A 1 -20.79 15.40 -6.53
N PRO A 2 -21.46 14.33 -7.00
CA PRO A 2 -21.90 13.25 -6.10
C PRO A 2 -20.67 12.60 -5.48
N ILE A 3 -20.75 12.26 -4.19
CA ILE A 3 -19.72 11.48 -3.48
C ILE A 3 -19.82 10.06 -4.01
N LYS A 4 -18.75 9.52 -4.62
CA LYS A 4 -18.77 8.19 -5.24
C LYS A 4 -18.06 7.14 -4.41
N ASP A 5 -17.08 7.55 -3.63
CA ASP A 5 -16.24 6.69 -2.82
C ASP A 5 -15.71 7.44 -1.58
N LEU A 6 -14.97 6.71 -0.73
CA LEU A 6 -14.33 7.27 0.45
C LEU A 6 -13.33 8.38 0.12
N GLY A 7 -12.63 8.30 -1.02
CA GLY A 7 -11.68 9.33 -1.44
C GLY A 7 -12.38 10.67 -1.65
N ASP A 8 -13.49 10.67 -2.40
CA ASP A 8 -14.34 11.86 -2.56
C ASP A 8 -14.81 12.39 -1.19
N LEU A 9 -15.30 11.50 -0.32
CA LEU A 9 -15.79 11.87 1.02
C LEU A 9 -14.71 12.53 1.88
N LEU A 10 -13.48 12.00 1.85
CA LEU A 10 -12.33 12.58 2.56
C LEU A 10 -12.04 14.02 2.09
N GLN A 11 -12.25 14.34 0.80
CA GLN A 11 -12.10 15.71 0.30
C GLN A 11 -13.18 16.67 0.86
N PHE A 12 -14.39 16.17 1.16
CA PHE A 12 -15.42 16.95 1.84
C PHE A 12 -15.10 17.15 3.33
N ILE A 13 -14.63 16.09 3.99
CA ILE A 13 -14.20 16.14 5.39
C ILE A 13 -13.08 17.18 5.55
N LYS A 14 -12.05 17.15 4.69
CA LYS A 14 -10.96 18.14 4.69
C LYS A 14 -11.46 19.59 4.63
N LYS A 15 -12.48 19.86 3.82
CA LYS A 15 -13.00 21.23 3.61
C LYS A 15 -13.84 21.75 4.78
N ARG A 16 -14.51 20.85 5.52
CA ARG A 16 -15.45 21.20 6.60
C ARG A 16 -15.35 20.17 7.73
N PRO A 17 -14.19 20.03 8.39
CA PRO A 17 -13.94 18.93 9.31
C PRO A 17 -14.96 18.87 10.45
N GLY A 18 -15.30 20.02 11.06
CA GLY A 18 -16.28 20.11 12.15
C GLY A 18 -17.70 19.65 11.82
N MET A 19 -18.08 19.47 10.54
CA MET A 19 -19.38 18.90 10.16
C MET A 19 -19.42 17.37 10.27
N TYR A 20 -18.27 16.73 10.25
CA TYR A 20 -18.13 15.27 10.19
C TYR A 20 -17.43 14.72 11.44
N ILE A 21 -16.41 15.44 11.90
CA ILE A 21 -15.50 15.05 12.97
C ILE A 21 -15.45 16.22 13.97
N ASN A 22 -16.00 16.01 15.17
CA ASN A 22 -16.03 17.02 16.20
C ASN A 22 -15.90 16.38 17.61
N PRO A 23 -14.86 16.73 18.41
CA PRO A 23 -13.75 17.62 18.05
C PRO A 23 -12.89 17.11 16.89
N ILE A 24 -12.20 18.02 16.20
CA ILE A 24 -11.25 17.67 15.13
C ILE A 24 -10.14 16.81 15.75
N SER A 25 -10.01 15.57 15.27
CA SER A 25 -9.06 14.60 15.80
C SER A 25 -8.75 13.53 14.76
N LEU A 26 -7.47 13.15 14.69
CA LEU A 26 -7.00 12.07 13.83
C LEU A 26 -7.62 10.73 14.24
N ASN A 27 -7.71 10.46 15.54
CA ASN A 27 -8.33 9.25 16.05
C ASN A 27 -9.82 9.14 15.66
N GLN A 28 -10.57 10.24 15.75
CA GLN A 28 -11.97 10.25 15.29
C GLN A 28 -12.08 10.02 13.79
N LEU A 29 -11.19 10.61 12.99
CA LEU A 29 -11.14 10.35 11.55
C LEU A 29 -10.87 8.87 11.26
N ARG A 30 -9.94 8.22 11.97
CA ARG A 30 -9.72 6.77 11.86
C ARG A 30 -11.00 5.99 12.15
N HIS A 31 -11.68 6.28 13.26
CA HIS A 31 -12.91 5.58 13.62
C HIS A 31 -14.01 5.75 12.57
N PHE A 32 -14.14 6.93 11.99
CA PHE A 32 -15.05 7.20 10.88
C PHE A 32 -14.73 6.33 9.66
N ILE A 33 -13.46 6.28 9.24
CA ILE A 33 -12.99 5.45 8.11
C ILE A 33 -13.25 3.96 8.39
N SER A 34 -12.93 3.47 9.59
CA SER A 34 -13.16 2.07 9.97
C SER A 34 -14.64 1.71 9.98
N GLY A 35 -15.52 2.62 10.43
CA GLY A 35 -16.97 2.43 10.39
C GLY A 35 -17.50 2.35 8.96
N TYR A 36 -17.02 3.23 8.07
CA TYR A 36 -17.35 3.21 6.64
C TYR A 36 -16.95 1.87 5.99
N GLN A 37 -15.71 1.42 6.21
CA GLN A 37 -15.21 0.15 5.67
C GLN A 37 -15.97 -1.05 6.22
N SER A 38 -16.34 -1.02 7.50
CA SER A 38 -17.15 -2.05 8.13
C SER A 38 -18.54 -2.13 7.49
N ALA A 39 -19.18 -0.99 7.20
CA ALA A 39 -20.45 -0.95 6.50
C ALA A 39 -20.35 -1.53 5.08
N LEU A 40 -19.31 -1.17 4.32
CA LEU A 40 -19.07 -1.75 2.99
C LEU A 40 -18.94 -3.28 3.07
N HIS A 41 -18.17 -3.78 4.02
CA HIS A 41 -17.96 -5.21 4.22
C HIS A 41 -19.26 -5.94 4.60
N ILE A 42 -19.99 -5.43 5.60
CA ILE A 42 -21.25 -6.03 6.07
C ILE A 42 -22.29 -6.13 4.94
N HIS A 43 -22.30 -5.15 4.03
CA HIS A 43 -23.26 -5.07 2.94
C HIS A 43 -22.73 -5.60 1.59
N ASN A 44 -21.51 -6.17 1.55
CA ASN A 44 -20.85 -6.64 0.33
C ASN A 44 -20.81 -5.59 -0.79
N ILE A 45 -20.51 -4.34 -0.44
CA ILE A 45 -20.38 -3.24 -1.41
C ILE A 45 -18.90 -3.10 -1.77
N GLU A 46 -18.59 -3.25 -3.05
CA GLU A 46 -17.26 -3.01 -3.60
C GLU A 46 -17.18 -1.57 -4.15
N GLU A 47 -16.22 -0.79 -3.65
CA GLU A 47 -15.88 0.50 -4.27
C GLU A 47 -15.09 0.29 -5.56
N LEU A 48 -15.35 1.12 -6.57
CA LEU A 48 -14.55 1.14 -7.80
C LEU A 48 -13.10 1.56 -7.55
N LYS A 49 -12.89 2.42 -6.54
CA LYS A 49 -11.59 2.91 -6.09
C LYS A 49 -11.53 2.83 -4.57
N PRO A 50 -11.30 1.64 -4.00
CA PRO A 50 -11.20 1.51 -2.56
C PRO A 50 -10.03 2.36 -2.08
N PHE A 51 -10.28 3.25 -1.12
CA PHE A 51 -9.19 3.88 -0.39
C PHE A 51 -8.47 2.77 0.38
N ASN A 52 -7.30 2.36 -0.12
CA ASN A 52 -6.53 1.26 0.47
C ASN A 52 -5.81 1.75 1.73
N SER A 53 -6.61 1.99 2.76
CA SER A 53 -6.17 2.49 4.06
C SER A 53 -5.45 1.44 4.89
N SER A 54 -5.25 0.21 4.39
CA SER A 54 -4.85 -0.92 5.25
C SER A 54 -3.37 -1.28 5.12
N VAL A 55 -2.70 -0.99 3.99
CA VAL A 55 -1.29 -1.34 3.81
C VAL A 55 -0.51 -0.30 3.03
N SER A 56 -0.92 0.01 1.79
CA SER A 56 -0.12 0.91 0.95
C SER A 56 -0.05 2.33 1.51
N PHE A 57 -1.12 2.82 2.14
CA PHE A 57 -1.08 4.10 2.84
C PHE A 57 -0.32 4.02 4.18
N HIS A 58 -0.41 2.89 4.89
CA HIS A 58 0.36 2.66 6.12
C HIS A 58 1.88 2.67 5.83
N ASP A 59 2.32 1.94 4.82
CA ASP A 59 3.72 1.87 4.39
C ASP A 59 4.21 3.22 3.86
N TRP A 60 3.35 3.94 3.14
CA TRP A 60 3.63 5.31 2.73
C TRP A 60 3.85 6.25 3.92
N VAL A 61 2.98 6.18 4.93
CA VAL A 61 3.14 7.01 6.12
C VAL A 61 4.41 6.63 6.85
N ALA A 62 4.70 5.34 7.04
CA ALA A 62 5.94 4.86 7.66
C ALA A 62 7.18 5.41 6.96
N LEU A 63 7.17 5.40 5.62
CA LEU A 63 8.22 5.97 4.80
C LEU A 63 8.44 7.47 5.07
N ARG A 64 7.34 8.23 5.20
CA ARG A 64 7.36 9.68 5.40
C ARG A 64 7.69 10.10 6.81
N THR A 65 7.42 9.25 7.79
CA THR A 65 7.72 9.47 9.20
C THR A 65 9.02 8.78 9.64
N HIS A 66 9.75 8.15 8.70
CA HIS A 66 11.00 7.41 8.95
C HIS A 66 10.87 6.21 9.89
N TYR A 67 9.68 5.61 9.97
CA TYR A 67 9.49 4.35 10.69
C TYR A 67 10.06 3.20 9.86
N SER A 68 10.68 2.23 10.53
CA SER A 68 11.21 1.02 9.87
C SER A 68 10.13 0.11 9.35
N GLU A 69 8.95 0.13 9.98
CA GLU A 69 7.81 -0.73 9.69
C GLU A 69 6.50 0.04 9.91
N SER A 70 5.43 -0.40 9.25
CA SER A 70 4.11 0.22 9.34
C SER A 70 3.19 -0.40 10.41
N THR A 71 3.73 -1.28 11.24
CA THR A 71 3.05 -2.04 12.32
C THR A 71 2.40 -1.14 13.36
N SER A 72 2.99 0.02 13.63
CA SER A 72 2.41 1.03 14.53
C SER A 72 1.09 1.62 14.03
N GLY A 73 0.79 1.51 12.72
CA GLY A 73 -0.38 2.12 12.12
C GLY A 73 -0.18 3.61 11.80
N TRP A 74 -0.79 4.10 10.72
CA TRP A 74 -0.60 5.49 10.29
C TRP A 74 -1.02 6.51 11.34
N VAL A 75 -2.02 6.22 12.19
CA VAL A 75 -2.44 7.14 13.25
C VAL A 75 -1.31 7.42 14.23
N ASN A 76 -0.71 6.36 14.79
CA ASN A 76 0.35 6.52 15.77
C ASN A 76 1.59 7.16 15.15
N MET A 77 1.95 6.73 13.93
CA MET A 77 3.09 7.31 13.20
C MET A 77 2.91 8.80 12.93
N ILE A 78 1.69 9.27 12.65
CA ILE A 78 1.41 10.70 12.43
C ILE A 78 1.37 11.45 13.77
N LEU A 79 0.74 10.91 14.82
CA LEU A 79 0.70 11.53 16.14
C LEU A 79 2.10 11.72 16.73
N ASP A 80 3.01 10.77 16.51
CA ASP A 80 4.40 10.88 16.95
C ASP A 80 5.14 12.04 16.25
N GLN A 81 4.70 12.48 15.06
CA GLN A 81 5.25 13.66 14.39
C GLN A 81 4.69 15.00 14.90
N THR A 82 3.60 14.97 15.67
CA THR A 82 2.90 16.16 16.14
C THR A 82 2.88 16.25 17.66
N ASP A 83 3.77 15.53 18.34
CA ASP A 83 3.83 15.43 19.80
C ASP A 83 2.47 15.10 20.45
N GLY A 84 1.66 14.29 19.75
CA GLY A 84 0.31 13.90 20.19
C GLY A 84 -0.79 14.95 19.96
N ASN A 85 -0.50 16.06 19.28
CA ASN A 85 -1.53 17.04 18.91
C ASN A 85 -2.45 16.47 17.82
N GLU A 86 -3.69 16.18 18.19
CA GLU A 86 -4.72 15.55 17.36
C GLU A 86 -5.18 16.41 16.17
N GLU A 87 -5.24 17.73 16.33
CA GLU A 87 -5.69 18.66 15.27
C GLU A 87 -4.57 18.85 14.24
N GLU A 88 -3.33 19.03 14.70
CA GLU A 88 -2.16 19.06 13.80
C GLU A 88 -1.98 17.72 13.07
N ALA A 89 -2.20 16.60 13.76
CA ALA A 89 -2.14 15.26 13.19
C ALA A 89 -3.21 15.05 12.11
N PHE A 90 -4.42 15.58 12.34
CA PHE A 90 -5.51 15.59 11.35
C PHE A 90 -5.11 16.32 10.07
N GLU A 91 -4.52 17.52 10.18
CA GLU A 91 -4.01 18.26 9.02
C GLU A 91 -2.86 17.52 8.32
N LEU A 92 -1.95 16.93 9.09
CA LEU A 92 -0.81 16.17 8.56
C LEU A 92 -1.26 14.93 7.78
N PHE A 93 -2.33 14.26 8.21
CA PHE A 93 -2.95 13.18 7.44
C PHE A 93 -3.39 13.63 6.05
N PHE A 94 -4.10 14.76 5.95
CA PHE A 94 -4.56 15.26 4.65
C PHE A 94 -3.43 15.77 3.76
N LYS A 95 -2.31 16.20 4.36
CA LYS A 95 -1.07 16.46 3.62
C LYS A 95 -0.50 15.17 3.05
N TYR A 96 -0.30 14.14 3.87
CA TYR A 96 0.24 12.85 3.41
C TYR A 96 -0.67 12.13 2.42
N LEU A 97 -1.98 12.25 2.57
CA LEU A 97 -2.96 11.74 1.61
C LEU A 97 -2.82 12.45 0.25
N SER A 98 -2.76 13.77 0.24
CA SER A 98 -2.57 14.53 -1.00
C SER A 98 -1.25 14.20 -1.69
N GLU A 99 -0.17 14.04 -0.92
CA GLU A 99 1.12 13.64 -1.47
C GLU A 99 1.06 12.22 -2.02
N TYR A 100 0.41 11.28 -1.31
CA TYR A 100 0.21 9.89 -1.74
C TYR A 100 -0.54 9.80 -3.08
N GLU A 101 -1.63 10.56 -3.23
CA GLU A 101 -2.50 10.57 -4.41
C GLU A 101 -1.85 11.22 -5.64
N THR A 102 -0.90 12.13 -5.42
CA THR A 102 -0.20 12.84 -6.51
C THR A 102 1.05 12.13 -6.99
N ARG A 103 1.39 10.97 -6.39
CA ARG A 103 2.54 10.18 -6.79
C ARG A 103 2.36 9.66 -8.21
N LYS A 104 3.37 9.91 -9.04
CA LYS A 104 3.50 9.36 -10.38
C LYS A 104 4.26 8.05 -10.31
N GLU A 105 3.63 6.98 -10.77
CA GLU A 105 4.29 5.70 -10.94
C GLU A 105 5.20 5.69 -12.17
N ARG A 106 6.33 5.02 -12.05
CA ARG A 106 7.23 4.68 -13.15
C ARG A 106 7.63 3.22 -13.00
N ILE A 107 7.27 2.40 -13.98
CA ILE A 107 7.75 1.03 -14.08
C ILE A 107 9.24 1.08 -14.44
N LEU A 108 10.09 0.48 -13.61
CA LEU A 108 11.53 0.37 -13.83
C LEU A 108 11.87 -0.94 -14.54
N TYR A 109 11.24 -2.03 -14.10
CA TYR A 109 11.47 -3.37 -14.62
C TYR A 109 10.17 -4.16 -14.67
N GLU A 110 10.07 -5.06 -15.64
CA GLU A 110 9.00 -6.05 -15.74
C GLU A 110 9.58 -7.42 -16.01
N LEU A 111 8.96 -8.44 -15.42
CA LEU A 111 9.34 -9.83 -15.54
C LEU A 111 8.09 -10.66 -15.79
N SER A 112 8.09 -11.41 -16.89
CA SER A 112 7.06 -12.42 -17.16
C SER A 112 7.47 -13.74 -16.50
N LEU A 113 6.61 -14.27 -15.64
CA LEU A 113 6.85 -15.53 -14.93
C LEU A 113 6.25 -16.71 -15.72
N PRO A 114 6.92 -17.87 -15.79
CA PRO A 114 6.35 -19.07 -16.38
C PRO A 114 5.12 -19.57 -15.59
N LYS A 115 4.18 -20.22 -16.28
CA LYS A 115 2.88 -20.70 -15.73
C LYS A 115 2.98 -21.63 -14.51
N GLN A 116 4.16 -22.13 -14.17
CA GLN A 116 4.40 -23.07 -13.07
C GLN A 116 5.07 -22.40 -11.84
N ASN A 117 5.10 -21.06 -11.78
CA ASN A 117 5.68 -20.33 -10.65
C ASN A 117 4.71 -20.27 -9.47
N THR A 118 4.60 -21.37 -8.73
CA THR A 118 3.96 -21.35 -7.41
C THR A 118 4.87 -20.60 -6.42
N PRO A 119 4.38 -19.55 -5.74
CA PRO A 119 5.11 -18.88 -4.66
C PRO A 119 5.58 -19.88 -3.60
N LYS A 120 6.67 -19.57 -2.90
CA LYS A 120 7.14 -20.42 -1.81
C LYS A 120 6.09 -20.45 -0.71
N VAL A 121 5.73 -21.66 -0.32
CA VAL A 121 4.92 -21.92 0.86
C VAL A 121 5.86 -22.00 2.05
N TRP A 122 5.73 -21.05 2.98
CA TRP A 122 6.51 -21.06 4.21
C TRP A 122 5.76 -21.85 5.27
N LYS A 123 6.39 -22.88 5.82
CA LYS A 123 5.82 -23.66 6.92
C LYS A 123 6.58 -23.31 8.19
N LYS A 124 5.85 -22.97 9.24
CA LYS A 124 6.39 -22.73 10.57
C LYS A 124 5.63 -23.58 11.58
N THR A 125 6.33 -24.38 12.35
CA THR A 125 5.72 -25.11 13.47
C THR A 125 5.72 -24.22 14.71
N VAL A 126 4.56 -23.98 15.29
CA VAL A 126 4.40 -23.22 16.54
C VAL A 126 3.54 -24.07 17.49
N GLU A 127 4.09 -24.44 18.63
CA GLU A 127 3.39 -25.23 19.68
C GLU A 127 2.71 -26.51 19.18
N GLY A 128 3.34 -27.21 18.21
CA GLY A 128 2.81 -28.46 17.64
C GLY A 128 1.77 -28.27 16.53
N TYR A 129 1.39 -27.03 16.20
CA TYR A 129 0.58 -26.70 15.04
C TYR A 129 1.48 -26.30 13.86
N GLU A 130 1.25 -26.89 12.68
CA GLU A 130 1.86 -26.41 11.44
C GLU A 130 1.08 -25.19 10.94
N MET A 131 1.70 -24.01 11.06
CA MET A 131 1.23 -22.80 10.39
C MET A 131 1.83 -22.75 8.99
N VAL A 132 0.97 -22.53 8.00
CA VAL A 132 1.35 -22.38 6.60
C VAL A 132 1.12 -20.93 6.21
N GLU A 133 2.20 -20.18 6.01
CA GLU A 133 2.16 -18.83 5.44
C GLU A 133 2.29 -18.94 3.92
N VAL A 134 1.24 -18.53 3.23
CA VAL A 134 1.21 -18.39 1.78
C VAL A 134 1.15 -16.89 1.47
N PHE A 135 2.24 -16.33 0.94
CA PHE A 135 2.31 -14.89 0.64
C PHE A 135 1.45 -14.48 -0.57
N CYS A 136 1.14 -15.42 -1.47
CA CYS A 136 0.32 -15.19 -2.65
C CYS A 136 -0.50 -16.46 -2.95
N TYR A 137 -1.82 -16.40 -2.76
CA TYR A 137 -2.72 -17.53 -3.06
C TYR A 137 -2.83 -17.83 -4.56
N LEU A 138 -2.51 -16.84 -5.40
CA LEU A 138 -2.47 -16.97 -6.85
C LEU A 138 -1.05 -16.72 -7.36
N PRO A 139 -0.46 -17.66 -8.13
CA PRO A 139 0.86 -17.47 -8.70
C PRO A 139 0.84 -16.29 -9.68
N PRO A 140 1.68 -15.26 -9.50
CA PRO A 140 1.71 -14.15 -10.42
C PRO A 140 2.23 -14.58 -11.79
N ALA A 141 1.61 -14.04 -12.84
CA ALA A 141 2.09 -14.18 -14.22
C ALA A 141 3.11 -13.08 -14.56
N THR A 142 3.04 -11.93 -13.88
CA THR A 142 3.96 -10.81 -14.11
C THR A 142 4.34 -10.15 -12.81
N VAL A 143 5.62 -9.76 -12.71
CA VAL A 143 6.16 -8.97 -11.61
C VAL A 143 6.70 -7.66 -12.18
N GLN A 144 6.33 -6.53 -11.57
CA GLN A 144 6.82 -5.21 -11.94
C GLN A 144 7.58 -4.60 -10.76
N ILE A 145 8.75 -4.02 -11.01
CA ILE A 145 9.41 -3.13 -10.06
C ILE A 145 9.06 -1.70 -10.45
N ILE A 146 8.43 -1.00 -9.53
CA ILE A 146 7.86 0.33 -9.73
C ILE A 146 8.54 1.30 -8.80
N LYS A 147 8.75 2.53 -9.27
CA LYS A 147 9.15 3.66 -8.45
C LYS A 147 8.06 4.72 -8.52
N TYR A 148 7.60 5.16 -7.37
CA TYR A 148 6.75 6.34 -7.25
C TYR A 148 7.64 7.56 -7.01
N THR A 149 7.44 8.63 -7.78
CA THR A 149 8.04 9.96 -7.53
C THR A 149 9.52 9.91 -7.09
N GLU A 150 9.97 10.86 -6.26
CA GLU A 150 11.27 10.83 -5.59
C GLU A 150 11.23 9.99 -4.29
N ASP A 151 10.38 8.96 -4.22
CA ASP A 151 10.33 8.07 -3.07
C ASP A 151 11.71 7.36 -2.96
N PRO A 152 12.27 7.19 -1.74
CA PRO A 152 13.65 6.70 -1.59
C PRO A 152 13.82 5.24 -2.01
N GLY A 153 12.74 4.44 -2.03
CA GLY A 153 12.76 3.03 -2.39
C GLY A 153 12.06 2.69 -3.72
N VAL A 154 11.68 1.43 -3.84
CA VAL A 154 10.91 0.86 -4.96
C VAL A 154 9.84 -0.08 -4.43
N PHE A 155 8.87 -0.41 -5.27
CA PHE A 155 7.72 -1.24 -4.95
C PHE A 155 7.65 -2.42 -5.92
N ILE A 156 7.28 -3.59 -5.43
CA ILE A 156 7.03 -4.77 -6.26
C ILE A 156 5.52 -4.92 -6.44
N ARG A 157 5.06 -4.94 -7.68
CA ARG A 157 3.64 -5.16 -8.04
C ARG A 157 3.50 -6.52 -8.75
N TYR A 158 2.55 -7.31 -8.29
CA TYR A 158 2.25 -8.63 -8.85
C TYR A 158 0.97 -8.58 -9.68
N LYS A 159 0.95 -9.26 -10.84
CA LYS A 159 -0.23 -9.35 -11.71
C LYS A 159 -0.54 -10.79 -12.07
N ASP A 160 -1.83 -11.10 -12.18
CA ASP A 160 -2.31 -12.40 -12.63
C ASP A 160 -2.19 -12.56 -14.15
N SER A 161 -2.57 -13.74 -14.63
CA SER A 161 -2.58 -14.05 -16.06
C SER A 161 -3.52 -13.19 -16.90
N LEU A 162 -4.47 -12.47 -16.26
CA LEU A 162 -5.38 -11.54 -16.89
C LEU A 162 -4.87 -10.09 -16.82
N GLY A 163 -3.70 -9.87 -16.21
CA GLY A 163 -3.11 -8.55 -16.00
C GLY A 163 -3.71 -7.77 -14.83
N LYS A 164 -4.61 -8.37 -14.04
CA LYS A 164 -5.16 -7.76 -12.82
C LYS A 164 -4.10 -7.84 -11.72
N THR A 165 -3.92 -6.76 -10.98
CA THR A 165 -3.01 -6.75 -9.83
C THR A 165 -3.47 -7.78 -8.80
N ILE A 166 -2.62 -8.77 -8.52
CA ILE A 166 -2.82 -9.75 -7.45
C ILE A 166 -2.31 -9.07 -6.18
N GLU A 167 -3.23 -8.50 -5.42
CA GLU A 167 -2.94 -7.95 -4.10
C GLU A 167 -1.87 -6.83 -4.11
N ARG A 168 -1.18 -6.66 -2.97
CA ARG A 168 -0.49 -5.45 -2.50
C ARG A 168 0.76 -5.11 -3.33
N GLU A 169 1.34 -3.93 -3.04
CA GLU A 169 2.66 -3.54 -3.53
C GLU A 169 3.67 -3.63 -2.40
N ASP A 170 4.72 -4.44 -2.56
CA ASP A 170 5.73 -4.64 -1.52
C ASP A 170 6.82 -3.57 -1.59
N TYR A 171 6.97 -2.78 -0.54
CA TYR A 171 8.02 -1.76 -0.47
C TYR A 171 9.39 -2.36 -0.15
N HIS A 172 10.41 -1.91 -0.89
CA HIS A 172 11.81 -2.18 -0.60
C HIS A 172 12.62 -0.88 -0.61
N SER A 173 13.48 -0.73 0.40
CA SER A 173 14.36 0.45 0.56
C SER A 173 15.36 0.66 -0.58
N SER A 174 15.63 -0.33 -1.42
CA SER A 174 16.47 -0.16 -2.60
C SER A 174 16.09 -1.10 -3.74
N LEU A 175 16.46 -0.71 -4.96
CA LEU A 175 16.28 -1.52 -6.16
C LEU A 175 17.01 -2.87 -6.04
N GLN A 176 18.23 -2.91 -5.47
CA GLN A 176 18.97 -4.16 -5.31
C GLN A 176 18.23 -5.13 -4.38
N LYS A 177 17.63 -4.63 -3.29
CA LYS A 177 16.86 -5.47 -2.36
C LYS A 177 15.62 -6.04 -3.03
N ALA A 178 14.91 -5.23 -3.82
CA ALA A 178 13.74 -5.70 -4.57
C ALA A 178 14.11 -6.78 -5.60
N LEU A 179 15.16 -6.54 -6.39
CA LEU A 179 15.65 -7.52 -7.38
C LEU A 179 16.08 -8.84 -6.72
N TYR A 180 16.82 -8.75 -5.61
CA TYR A 180 17.25 -9.91 -4.83
C TYR A 180 16.06 -10.70 -4.28
N TRP A 181 15.06 -10.00 -3.74
CA TRP A 181 13.84 -10.62 -3.22
C TRP A 181 13.11 -11.43 -4.30
N VAL A 182 12.84 -10.83 -5.46
CA VAL A 182 12.15 -11.52 -6.56
C VAL A 182 12.98 -12.69 -7.07
N SER A 183 14.30 -12.54 -7.18
CA SER A 183 15.20 -13.63 -7.57
C SER A 183 15.13 -14.81 -6.60
N MET A 184 15.15 -14.55 -5.29
CA MET A 184 15.05 -15.57 -4.25
C MET A 184 13.68 -16.26 -4.21
N GLU A 185 12.61 -15.51 -4.46
CA GLU A 185 11.24 -16.01 -4.39
C GLU A 185 10.91 -16.88 -5.62
N PHE A 186 11.19 -16.37 -6.83
CA PHE A 186 10.79 -17.00 -8.09
C PHE A 186 11.92 -17.74 -8.83
N LYS A 187 13.14 -17.77 -8.28
CA LYS A 187 14.33 -18.40 -8.89
C LYS A 187 14.67 -17.87 -10.28
N VAL A 188 14.55 -16.56 -10.44
CA VAL A 188 14.82 -15.84 -11.70
C VAL A 188 16.17 -15.12 -11.65
N SER A 189 16.78 -14.94 -12.80
CA SER A 189 18.03 -14.21 -12.97
C SER A 189 17.79 -12.75 -13.33
N GLN A 190 18.80 -11.90 -13.15
CA GLN A 190 18.68 -10.48 -13.49
C GLN A 190 18.50 -10.24 -15.00
N GLU A 191 18.98 -11.17 -15.83
CA GLU A 191 18.88 -11.14 -17.29
C GLU A 191 17.45 -11.35 -17.80
N ASP A 192 16.58 -11.96 -17.00
CA ASP A 192 15.18 -12.24 -17.36
C ASP A 192 14.30 -10.97 -17.33
N TRP A 193 14.81 -9.88 -16.76
CA TRP A 193 14.07 -8.64 -16.61
C TRP A 193 14.10 -7.78 -17.86
N VAL A 194 12.93 -7.32 -18.27
CA VAL A 194 12.80 -6.24 -19.24
C VAL A 194 12.95 -4.91 -18.53
N LYS A 195 14.04 -4.19 -18.81
CA LYS A 195 14.28 -2.85 -18.27
C LYS A 195 13.52 -1.80 -19.08
N PHE A 196 12.69 -1.01 -18.41
CA PHE A 196 12.04 0.13 -19.02
C PHE A 196 12.96 1.35 -18.89
N SER A 197 13.56 1.77 -19.99
CA SER A 197 14.21 3.08 -20.04
C SER A 197 13.14 4.15 -19.98
N ALA A 198 13.28 5.07 -19.03
CA ALA A 198 12.44 6.25 -19.00
C ALA A 198 12.57 6.97 -20.35
N ARG A 199 11.50 7.01 -21.15
CA ARG A 199 11.37 8.08 -22.14
C ARG A 199 11.40 9.36 -21.32
N GLN A 200 12.49 10.12 -21.43
CA GLN A 200 12.51 11.48 -20.91
C GLN A 200 11.35 12.23 -21.58
N PRO A 201 10.53 12.97 -20.83
CA PRO A 201 9.58 13.89 -21.43
C PRO A 201 10.30 14.95 -22.28
#